data_AF-A0A2Y9AD36-F1
#
_entry.id   AF-A0A2Y9AD36-F1
#
_cell.length_a   1.000
_cell.length_b   1.000
_cell.length_c   1.000
_cell.angle_alpha   90.00
_cell.angle_beta   90.00
_cell.angle_gamma   90.00
#
_symmetry.space_group_name_H-M   'P 1'
#
loop_
_entity.id
_entity.type
_entity.pdbx_description
1 polymer ?
#
loop_
_entity_poly.entity_id
_entity_poly.type
_entity_poly.pdbx_seq_one_letter_code
_entity_poly.pdbx_strand_id
1 'polypeptide(L)'
;MLAATVLSATPFQVSAASSDPVTTPAVSARLLTVENGIAPGAGTLSAGLALDLAEGWKTYWRTPEEVGFPPEIDWSGSQNVASIDFQWPATERFTAFGIENFGYHDEVVFPIRITLEEPGAPVRLSADVTLLTCSDIRVPQ
;
A
#
# COMPACT_ATOMS: atom_id res chain seq x y z
N MET A 1 -51.18 -7.63 29.24
CA MET A 1 -50.24 -8.36 28.36
C MET A 1 -48.97 -7.54 28.29
N LEU A 2 -47.82 -8.06 28.73
CA LEU A 2 -46.53 -7.40 28.52
C LEU A 2 -46.07 -7.70 27.08
N ALA A 3 -45.86 -6.65 26.29
CA ALA A 3 -45.22 -6.77 24.98
C ALA A 3 -43.71 -6.84 25.17
N ALA A 4 -43.06 -7.87 24.64
CA ALA A 4 -41.61 -8.00 24.66
C ALA A 4 -41.00 -7.16 23.53
N THR A 5 -40.16 -6.19 23.89
CA THR A 5 -39.36 -5.42 22.94
C THR A 5 -38.03 -6.13 22.72
N VAL A 6 -37.77 -6.56 21.49
CA VAL A 6 -36.49 -7.18 21.10
C VAL A 6 -35.60 -6.08 20.53
N LEU A 7 -34.41 -5.91 21.11
CA LEU A 7 -33.37 -5.01 20.59
C LEU A 7 -32.32 -5.85 19.85
N SER A 8 -32.25 -5.69 18.54
CA SER A 8 -31.22 -6.35 17.71
C SER A 8 -30.07 -5.37 17.48
N ALA A 9 -28.89 -5.67 18.03
CA ALA A 9 -27.66 -4.97 17.71
C ALA A 9 -27.02 -5.61 16.47
N THR A 10 -27.01 -4.91 15.34
CA THR A 10 -26.26 -5.33 14.16
C THR A 10 -24.76 -5.15 14.41
N PRO A 11 -23.91 -6.15 14.14
CA PRO A 11 -22.47 -5.99 14.26
C PRO A 11 -21.99 -4.90 13.31
N PHE A 12 -21.14 -4.00 13.81
CA PHE A 12 -20.46 -3.00 12.98
C PHE A 12 -19.61 -3.77 11.96
N GLN A 13 -19.98 -3.69 10.69
CA GLN A 13 -19.18 -4.27 9.62
C GLN A 13 -17.94 -3.39 9.48
N VAL A 14 -16.80 -3.89 9.98
CA VAL A 14 -15.50 -3.29 9.68
C VAL A 14 -15.14 -3.76 8.27
N SER A 15 -15.34 -2.88 7.29
CA SER A 15 -14.86 -3.09 5.92
C SER A 15 -13.42 -2.59 5.81
N ALA A 16 -12.62 -3.14 4.90
CA ALA A 16 -11.39 -2.49 4.47
C ALA A 16 -11.72 -1.20 3.72
N ALA A 17 -10.85 -0.19 3.78
CA ALA A 17 -10.93 0.97 2.90
C ALA A 17 -9.88 0.86 1.79
N SER A 18 -10.18 1.40 0.62
CA SER A 18 -9.23 1.52 -0.49
C SER A 18 -9.33 2.90 -1.13
N SER A 19 -8.20 3.46 -1.57
CA SER A 19 -8.21 4.62 -2.46
C SER A 19 -8.70 4.23 -3.86
N ASP A 20 -9.05 5.23 -4.66
CA ASP A 20 -9.09 5.05 -6.12
C ASP A 20 -7.70 4.63 -6.62
N PRO A 21 -7.62 3.75 -7.63
CA PRO A 21 -6.35 3.36 -8.21
C PRO A 21 -5.76 4.50 -9.06
N VAL A 22 -4.44 4.66 -8.96
CA VAL A 22 -3.65 5.50 -9.88
C VAL A 22 -2.95 4.55 -10.85
N THR A 23 -3.25 4.66 -12.14
CA THR A 23 -2.81 3.70 -13.15
C THR A 23 -1.92 4.36 -14.21
N THR A 24 -0.83 3.67 -14.53
CA THR A 24 0.04 3.91 -15.70
C THR A 24 0.00 2.66 -16.60
N PRO A 25 0.58 2.69 -17.81
CA PRO A 25 0.70 1.48 -18.62
C PRO A 25 1.49 0.33 -17.97
N ALA A 26 2.34 0.64 -16.99
CA ALA A 26 3.21 -0.34 -16.33
C ALA A 26 2.62 -0.88 -15.01
N VAL A 27 1.92 -0.04 -14.26
CA VAL A 27 1.49 -0.35 -12.89
C VAL A 27 0.22 0.40 -12.51
N SER A 28 -0.65 -0.27 -11.75
CA SER A 28 -1.76 0.32 -11.01
C SER A 28 -1.46 0.28 -9.52
N ALA A 29 -1.50 1.43 -8.85
CA ALA A 29 -1.20 1.57 -7.43
C ALA A 29 -2.44 2.02 -6.64
N ARG A 30 -2.65 1.47 -5.45
CA ARG A 30 -3.69 1.93 -4.51
C ARG A 30 -3.28 1.75 -3.05
N LEU A 31 -3.76 2.62 -2.18
CA LEU A 31 -3.65 2.44 -0.73
C LEU A 31 -4.83 1.61 -0.22
N LEU A 32 -4.55 0.72 0.72
CA LEU A 32 -5.52 -0.13 1.40
C LEU A 32 -5.37 0.02 2.91
N THR A 33 -6.46 -0.04 3.66
CA THR A 33 -6.45 -0.22 5.12
C THR A 33 -7.14 -1.52 5.48
N VAL A 34 -6.68 -2.17 6.55
CA VAL A 34 -7.35 -3.39 7.05
C VAL A 34 -8.76 -3.06 7.55
N GLU A 35 -8.96 -1.83 8.04
CA GLU A 35 -10.19 -1.36 8.66
C GLU A 35 -10.55 0.04 8.15
N ASN A 36 -11.84 0.28 7.86
CA ASN A 36 -12.42 1.55 7.45
C ASN A 36 -12.97 2.28 8.67
N GLY A 37 -12.09 2.50 9.64
CA GLY A 37 -12.39 3.12 10.92
C GLY A 37 -11.17 3.07 11.83
N ILE A 38 -11.17 3.92 12.85
CA ILE A 38 -10.15 3.93 13.90
C ILE A 38 -10.84 3.56 15.20
N ALA A 39 -10.40 2.46 15.81
CA ALA A 39 -10.95 2.04 17.10
C ALA A 39 -10.63 3.08 18.18
N PRO A 40 -11.51 3.29 19.17
CA PRO A 40 -11.24 4.23 20.26
C PRO A 40 -9.92 3.94 20.96
N GLY A 41 -9.04 4.94 21.04
CA GLY A 41 -7.71 4.82 21.65
C GLY A 41 -6.68 4.04 20.84
N ALA A 42 -7.00 3.60 19.61
CA ALA A 42 -6.00 2.99 18.73
C ALA A 42 -4.91 4.01 18.39
N GLY A 43 -3.67 3.70 18.72
CA GLY A 43 -2.50 4.52 18.38
C GLY A 43 -1.84 4.14 17.06
N THR A 44 -2.27 3.04 16.45
CA THR A 44 -1.70 2.53 15.20
C THR A 44 -2.77 2.04 14.23
N LEU A 45 -2.45 2.06 12.94
CA LEU A 45 -3.28 1.54 11.86
C LEU A 45 -2.42 0.67 10.93
N SER A 46 -2.97 -0.47 10.51
CA SER A 46 -2.39 -1.31 9.47
C SER A 46 -2.95 -0.94 8.10
N ALA A 47 -2.04 -0.68 7.17
CA ALA A 47 -2.31 -0.33 5.80
C ALA A 47 -1.41 -1.13 4.84
N GLY A 48 -1.67 -1.00 3.55
CA GLY A 48 -0.82 -1.53 2.50
C GLY A 48 -0.81 -0.63 1.27
N LEU A 49 0.34 -0.58 0.59
CA LEU A 49 0.43 -0.07 -0.77
C LEU A 49 0.37 -1.27 -1.72
N ALA A 50 -0.75 -1.41 -2.41
CA ALA A 50 -0.96 -2.47 -3.38
C ALA A 50 -0.56 -1.99 -4.78
N LEU A 51 0.32 -2.76 -5.43
CA LEU A 51 0.72 -2.58 -6.82
C LEU A 51 0.27 -3.80 -7.63
N ASP A 52 -0.36 -3.54 -8.75
CA ASP A 52 -0.69 -4.50 -9.81
C ASP A 52 0.15 -4.11 -11.04
N LEU A 53 1.12 -4.96 -11.40
CA LEU A 53 2.06 -4.74 -12.48
C LEU A 53 1.56 -5.42 -13.75
N ALA A 54 1.56 -4.69 -14.86
CA ALA A 54 1.18 -5.24 -16.15
C ALA A 54 2.13 -6.39 -16.56
N GLU A 55 1.65 -7.30 -17.41
CA GLU A 55 2.42 -8.46 -17.85
C GLU A 55 3.81 -8.06 -18.39
N GLY A 56 4.85 -8.75 -17.90
CA GLY A 56 6.25 -8.50 -18.27
C GLY A 56 6.89 -7.28 -17.59
N TRP A 57 6.14 -6.51 -16.80
CA TRP A 57 6.67 -5.42 -15.99
C TRP A 57 7.10 -5.89 -14.60
N LYS A 58 8.14 -5.26 -14.08
CA LYS A 58 8.71 -5.53 -12.76
C LYS A 58 9.04 -4.23 -12.06
N THR A 59 8.97 -4.21 -10.74
CA THR A 59 9.51 -3.13 -9.90
C THR A 59 10.59 -3.67 -8.98
N TYR A 60 11.47 -2.79 -8.52
CA TYR A 60 12.69 -3.15 -7.81
C TYR A 60 12.46 -3.21 -6.30
N TRP A 61 13.28 -4.02 -5.63
CA TRP A 61 13.37 -4.01 -4.17
C TRP A 61 14.07 -2.74 -3.66
N ARG A 62 14.14 -2.60 -2.33
CA ARG A 62 14.67 -1.44 -1.59
C ARG A 62 16.04 -0.91 -2.05
N THR A 63 16.87 -1.77 -2.65
CA THR A 63 18.20 -1.41 -3.14
C THR A 63 18.34 -1.98 -4.55
N PRO A 64 18.12 -1.16 -5.59
CA PRO A 64 18.58 -1.52 -6.92
C PRO A 64 20.11 -1.58 -6.86
N GLU A 65 20.71 -2.72 -7.18
CA GLU A 65 22.16 -2.87 -6.97
C GLU A 65 22.97 -1.89 -7.84
N GLU A 66 22.81 -1.96 -9.16
CA GLU A 66 23.67 -1.25 -10.12
C GLU A 66 22.90 -0.22 -10.99
N VAL A 67 21.58 -0.35 -11.08
CA VAL A 67 20.72 0.44 -12.00
C VAL A 67 19.40 0.77 -11.32
N GLY A 68 19.38 1.82 -10.50
CA GLY A 68 18.12 2.42 -10.06
C GLY A 68 18.20 3.37 -8.87
N PHE A 69 17.05 3.96 -8.58
CA PHE A 69 16.69 4.70 -7.38
C PHE A 69 15.76 3.82 -6.55
N PRO A 70 15.91 3.79 -5.21
CA PRO A 70 14.97 3.10 -4.35
C PRO A 70 13.56 3.68 -4.56
N PRO A 71 12.50 2.90 -4.33
CA PRO A 71 11.15 3.45 -4.25
C PRO A 71 11.10 4.57 -3.22
N GLU A 72 10.60 5.73 -3.61
CA GLU A 72 10.40 6.88 -2.74
C GLU A 72 8.91 7.10 -2.55
N ILE A 73 8.49 7.28 -1.30
CA ILE A 73 7.10 7.54 -0.96
C ILE A 73 7.06 8.78 -0.08
N ASP A 74 6.45 9.85 -0.60
CA ASP A 74 6.17 11.06 0.16
C ASP A 74 4.78 10.96 0.81
N TRP A 75 4.76 11.08 2.13
CA TRP A 75 3.54 11.02 2.95
C TRP A 75 3.09 12.40 3.43
N SER A 76 3.73 13.49 2.98
CA SER A 76 3.52 14.86 3.45
C SER A 76 2.07 15.36 3.29
N GLY A 77 1.30 14.78 2.36
CA GLY A 77 -0.12 15.06 2.19
C GLY A 77 -1.05 14.38 3.20
N SER A 78 -0.52 13.55 4.10
CA SER A 78 -1.29 12.83 5.13
C SER A 78 -1.61 13.72 6.33
N GLN A 79 -2.62 13.33 7.11
CA GLN A 79 -3.04 14.03 8.34
C GLN A 79 -3.20 13.02 9.47
N ASN A 80 -2.84 13.43 10.69
CA ASN A 80 -2.83 12.59 11.89
C ASN A 80 -1.87 11.38 11.75
N VAL A 81 -0.68 11.61 11.18
CA VAL A 81 0.34 10.57 10.95
C VAL A 81 1.63 11.01 11.62
N ALA A 82 2.00 10.33 12.70
CA ALA A 82 3.21 10.62 13.47
C ALA A 82 4.44 9.97 12.84
N SER A 83 4.28 8.72 12.37
CA SER A 83 5.34 7.98 11.70
C SER A 83 4.77 6.85 10.84
N ILE A 84 5.57 6.42 9.87
CA ILE A 84 5.26 5.30 9.00
C ILE A 84 6.43 4.32 9.01
N ASP A 85 6.10 3.06 9.25
CA ASP A 85 6.99 1.90 9.12
C ASP A 85 6.57 1.12 7.87
N PHE A 86 7.34 1.29 6.80
CA PHE A 86 7.13 0.64 5.51
C PHE A 86 7.94 -0.65 5.44
N GLN A 87 7.25 -1.76 5.17
CA GLN A 87 7.83 -3.10 5.22
C GLN A 87 7.97 -3.68 3.81
N TRP A 88 9.03 -4.45 3.62
CA TRP A 88 9.35 -5.07 2.34
C TRP A 88 9.01 -6.57 2.39
N PRO A 89 8.04 -7.05 1.60
CA PRO A 89 7.80 -8.48 1.42
C PRO A 89 9.01 -9.21 0.84
N ALA A 90 9.00 -10.54 0.96
CA ALA A 90 9.95 -11.40 0.28
C ALA A 90 9.94 -11.13 -1.24
N THR A 91 11.13 -11.13 -1.84
CA THR A 91 11.34 -10.74 -3.22
C THR A 91 11.61 -11.94 -4.11
N GLU A 92 11.45 -11.72 -5.41
CA GLU A 92 11.87 -12.64 -6.44
C GLU A 92 13.11 -12.12 -7.15
N ARG A 93 13.89 -13.06 -7.70
CA ARG A 93 15.09 -12.76 -8.48
C ARG A 93 14.73 -12.71 -9.95
N PHE A 94 15.18 -11.68 -10.66
CA PHE A 94 15.02 -11.56 -12.11
C PHE A 94 16.24 -10.94 -12.76
N THR A 95 16.40 -11.13 -14.07
CA THR A 95 17.47 -10.51 -14.84
C THR A 95 16.89 -9.42 -15.72
N ALA A 96 17.37 -8.19 -15.56
CA ALA A 96 17.04 -7.05 -16.42
C ALA A 96 18.32 -6.48 -17.01
N PHE A 97 18.34 -6.25 -18.32
CA PHE A 97 19.50 -5.72 -19.05
C PHE A 97 20.81 -6.51 -18.82
N GLY A 98 20.70 -7.82 -18.56
CA GLY A 98 21.87 -8.67 -18.26
C GLY A 98 22.38 -8.59 -16.82
N ILE A 99 21.70 -7.83 -15.95
CA ILE A 99 22.04 -7.64 -14.54
C ILE A 99 21.00 -8.36 -13.68
N GLU A 100 21.48 -9.07 -12.68
CA GLU A 100 20.65 -9.77 -11.70
C GLU A 100 20.08 -8.76 -10.70
N ASN A 101 18.77 -8.83 -10.47
CA ASN A 101 18.02 -7.89 -9.63
C ASN A 101 17.06 -8.67 -8.73
N PHE A 102 16.61 -8.00 -7.67
CA PHE A 102 15.55 -8.45 -6.79
C PHE A 102 14.37 -7.50 -6.85
N GLY A 103 13.16 -8.02 -6.82
CA GLY A 103 11.96 -7.19 -6.80
C GLY A 103 10.68 -8.00 -6.96
N TYR A 104 9.71 -7.41 -7.66
CA TYR A 104 8.33 -7.87 -7.70
C TYR A 104 7.76 -7.79 -9.12
N HIS A 105 6.86 -8.71 -9.45
CA HIS A 105 6.07 -8.75 -10.68
C HIS A 105 4.63 -9.19 -10.35
N ASP A 106 3.72 -9.07 -11.30
CA ASP A 106 2.28 -9.35 -11.17
C ASP A 106 1.58 -8.55 -10.06
N GLU A 107 1.71 -8.95 -8.80
CA GLU A 107 1.11 -8.24 -7.67
C GLU A 107 2.07 -8.17 -6.48
N VAL A 108 2.10 -7.02 -5.81
CA VAL A 108 2.74 -6.89 -4.50
C VAL A 108 1.93 -5.95 -3.61
N VAL A 109 1.76 -6.33 -2.35
CA VAL A 109 1.25 -5.44 -1.30
C VAL A 109 2.37 -5.18 -0.30
N PHE A 110 2.84 -3.94 -0.24
CA PHE A 110 3.80 -3.53 0.79
C PHE A 110 3.07 -3.25 2.09
N PRO A 111 3.36 -3.96 3.19
CA PRO A 111 2.72 -3.71 4.47
C PRO A 111 3.22 -2.39 5.06
N ILE A 112 2.30 -1.64 5.65
CA ILE A 112 2.56 -0.33 6.22
C ILE A 112 1.95 -0.31 7.62
N ARG A 113 2.77 0.01 8.63
CA ARG A 113 2.29 0.36 9.96
C ARG A 113 2.35 1.87 10.14
N ILE A 114 1.21 2.47 10.41
CA ILE A 114 1.06 3.90 10.63
C ILE A 114 0.91 4.12 12.14
N THR A 115 1.68 5.04 12.70
CA THR A 115 1.47 5.56 14.06
C THR A 115 0.68 6.86 13.98
N LEU A 116 -0.39 6.98 14.73
CA LEU A 116 -1.25 8.17 14.76
C LEU A 116 -0.68 9.23 15.71
N GLU A 117 -0.81 10.51 15.35
CA GLU A 117 -0.45 11.63 16.25
C GLU A 117 -1.46 11.76 17.39
N GLU A 118 -2.74 11.59 17.08
CA GLU A 118 -3.90 11.63 17.96
C GLU A 118 -4.60 10.26 17.93
N PRO A 119 -4.33 9.38 18.92
CA PRO A 119 -4.94 8.06 19.00
C PRO A 119 -6.47 8.12 19.03
N GLY A 120 -7.11 7.24 18.26
CA GLY A 120 -8.57 7.18 18.15
C GLY A 120 -9.22 8.25 17.27
N ALA A 121 -8.47 9.27 16.81
CA ALA A 121 -8.98 10.28 15.89
C ALA A 121 -8.92 9.79 14.43
N PRO A 122 -9.74 10.36 13.52
CA PRO A 122 -9.67 10.06 12.09
C PRO A 122 -8.27 10.31 11.52
N VAL A 123 -7.89 9.51 10.51
CA VAL A 123 -6.62 9.65 9.78
C VAL A 123 -6.91 9.81 8.29
N ARG A 124 -6.12 10.64 7.61
CA ARG A 124 -6.14 10.75 6.14
C ARG A 124 -4.77 10.36 5.61
N LEU A 125 -4.75 9.38 4.71
CA LEU A 125 -3.51 8.93 4.08
C LEU A 125 -3.42 9.50 2.66
N SER A 126 -2.25 10.04 2.33
CA SER A 126 -1.87 10.48 0.99
C SER A 126 -0.43 10.08 0.76
N ALA A 127 -0.17 9.37 -0.34
CA ALA A 127 1.14 8.90 -0.72
C ALA A 127 1.44 9.34 -2.15
N ASP A 128 2.49 10.13 -2.34
CA ASP A 128 3.10 10.38 -3.64
C ASP A 128 4.21 9.35 -3.85
N VAL A 129 4.01 8.45 -4.81
CA VAL A 129 4.82 7.24 -4.98
C VAL A 129 5.67 7.36 -6.24
N THR A 130 6.99 7.36 -6.06
CA THR A 130 7.97 7.26 -7.14
C THR A 130 8.55 5.85 -7.17
N LEU A 131 8.26 5.12 -8.25
CA LEU A 131 8.70 3.74 -8.46
C LEU A 131 9.50 3.64 -9.74
N LEU A 132 10.56 2.84 -9.71
CA LEU A 132 11.19 2.36 -10.92
C LEU A 132 10.51 1.08 -11.40
N THR A 133 10.23 1.04 -12.69
CA THR A 133 9.66 -0.13 -13.36
C THR A 133 10.46 -0.47 -14.60
N CYS A 134 10.72 -1.75 -14.84
CA CYS A 134 11.32 -2.24 -16.08
C CYS A 134 10.37 -3.21 -16.80
N SER A 135 10.46 -3.28 -18.13
CA SER A 135 9.71 -4.25 -18.93
C SER A 135 10.66 -5.19 -19.66
N ASP A 136 10.29 -6.46 -19.76
CA ASP A 136 10.97 -7.44 -20.62
C ASP A 136 10.80 -7.12 -22.11
N ILE A 137 9.79 -6.32 -22.45
CA ILE A 137 9.47 -5.89 -23.80
C ILE A 137 10.10 -4.51 -24.02
N ARG A 138 10.90 -4.35 -25.07
CA ARG A 138 11.32 -3.03 -25.54
C ARG A 138 10.08 -2.27 -26.01
N VAL A 139 9.51 -1.44 -25.14
CA VAL A 139 8.41 -0.54 -25.50
C VAL A 139 9.02 0.61 -26.32
N PRO A 140 8.69 0.75 -27.62
CA PRO A 140 9.04 1.97 -28.34
C PRO A 140 8.23 3.11 -27.74
N GLN A 141 8.92 4.16 -27.29
CA GLN A 141 8.33 5.39 -26.76
C GLN A 141 7.93 6.30 -27.93
#